data_AF-A0A8X8YWR5-F1
#
_entry.id   AF-A0A8X8YWR5-F1
#
_cell.length_a   1.000
_cell.length_b   1.000
_cell.length_c   1.000
_cell.angle_alpha   90.00
_cell.angle_beta   90.00
_cell.angle_gamma   90.00
#
_symmetry.space_group_name_H-M   'P 1'
#
loop_
_entity.id
_entity.type
_entity.pdbx_description
1 polymer ?
#
loop_
_entity_poly.entity_id
_entity_poly.type
_entity_poly.pdbx_seq_one_letter_code
_entity_poly.pdbx_strand_id
1 'polypeptide(L)'
;MGSIRSSSVHRFTTCLIGFSLLMAIHSENRDGEVDNEHEFSYLKNSSKGTEHWGSLKEEWKLCSIGNFQSPINIIKKRVMVSSQIGKLRRNYRPALAVLRNRGHDIMIVRTFIIGTTWNCYMVHRSSEGQFVVIAILYHLGRSDHFLDKVSGKGYNRHLAIM
;
A
#
# COMPACT_ATOMS: atom_id res chain seq x y z
N MET A 1 -40.40 -27.53 -42.19
CA MET A 1 -38.97 -27.60 -41.81
C MET A 1 -38.23 -26.46 -42.53
N GLY A 2 -38.05 -25.32 -41.86
CA GLY A 2 -37.31 -24.17 -42.40
C GLY A 2 -35.89 -24.16 -41.84
N SER A 3 -34.90 -24.27 -42.73
CA SER A 3 -33.47 -24.26 -42.39
C SER A 3 -33.04 -22.86 -41.94
N ILE A 4 -32.69 -22.72 -40.66
CA ILE A 4 -32.17 -21.48 -40.08
C ILE A 4 -30.75 -21.26 -40.61
N ARG A 5 -30.58 -20.16 -41.36
CA ARG A 5 -29.35 -19.74 -42.05
C ARG A 5 -28.11 -19.78 -41.13
N SER A 6 -27.17 -20.66 -41.49
CA SER A 6 -25.81 -20.86 -40.93
C SER A 6 -25.00 -19.57 -40.71
N SER A 7 -25.27 -18.52 -41.51
CA SER A 7 -24.57 -17.22 -41.42
C SER A 7 -24.88 -16.42 -40.16
N SER A 8 -26.05 -16.63 -39.52
CA SER A 8 -26.43 -15.90 -38.31
C SER A 8 -25.71 -16.46 -37.09
N VAL A 9 -25.61 -17.79 -37.00
CA VAL A 9 -24.87 -18.50 -35.95
C VAL A 9 -23.39 -18.10 -35.96
N HIS A 10 -22.75 -18.01 -37.13
CA HIS A 10 -21.34 -17.57 -37.23
C HIS A 10 -21.12 -16.16 -36.68
N ARG A 11 -22.03 -15.20 -36.96
CA ARG A 11 -21.91 -13.81 -36.48
C ARG A 11 -22.06 -13.69 -34.97
N PHE A 12 -22.96 -14.46 -34.36
CA PHE A 12 -23.11 -14.51 -32.90
C PHE A 12 -21.90 -15.17 -32.23
N THR A 13 -21.39 -16.25 -32.81
CA THR A 13 -20.23 -16.98 -32.26
C THR A 13 -18.96 -16.13 -32.30
N THR A 14 -18.70 -15.38 -33.38
CA THR A 14 -17.56 -14.46 -33.46
C THR A 14 -17.64 -13.32 -32.45
N CYS A 15 -18.85 -12.84 -32.14
CA CYS A 15 -19.06 -11.75 -31.19
C CYS A 15 -18.80 -12.18 -29.74
N LEU A 16 -19.23 -13.39 -29.37
CA LEU A 16 -19.00 -13.96 -28.03
C LEU A 16 -17.50 -14.25 -27.79
N ILE A 17 -16.79 -14.79 -28.77
CA ILE A 17 -15.35 -15.05 -28.66
C ILE A 17 -14.56 -13.73 -28.54
N GLY A 18 -14.95 -12.70 -29.30
CA GLY A 18 -14.35 -11.36 -29.21
C GLY A 18 -14.56 -10.69 -27.84
N PHE A 19 -15.75 -10.84 -27.25
CA PHE A 19 -16.06 -10.28 -25.93
C PHE A 19 -15.33 -11.02 -24.80
N SER A 20 -15.18 -12.35 -24.90
CA SER A 20 -14.38 -13.14 -23.95
C SER A 20 -12.89 -12.82 -24.03
N LEU A 21 -12.33 -12.55 -25.22
CA LEU A 21 -10.95 -12.06 -25.36
C LEU A 21 -10.77 -10.67 -24.73
N LEU A 22 -11.76 -9.77 -24.85
CA LEU A 22 -11.70 -8.42 -24.26
C LEU A 22 -11.66 -8.44 -22.72
N MET A 23 -12.40 -9.36 -22.11
CA MET A 23 -12.42 -9.57 -20.65
C MET A 23 -11.14 -10.24 -20.13
N ALA A 24 -10.47 -11.06 -20.95
CA ALA A 24 -9.18 -11.64 -20.60
C ALA A 24 -8.05 -10.60 -20.56
N ILE A 25 -8.14 -9.55 -21.40
CA ILE A 25 -7.15 -8.45 -21.42
C ILE A 25 -7.29 -7.52 -20.19
N HIS A 26 -8.46 -7.48 -19.54
CA HIS A 26 -8.66 -6.68 -18.31
C HIS A 26 -8.29 -7.43 -17.02
N SER A 27 -7.69 -8.62 -17.11
CA SER A 27 -7.18 -9.34 -15.95
C SER A 27 -5.71 -8.98 -15.68
N GLU A 28 -5.43 -7.74 -15.29
CA GLU A 28 -4.19 -7.45 -14.55
C GLU A 28 -4.35 -7.99 -13.12
N ASN A 29 -3.71 -9.13 -12.91
CA ASN A 29 -3.85 -9.96 -11.73
C ASN A 29 -2.59 -9.83 -10.86
N ARG A 30 -2.84 -9.58 -9.57
CA ARG A 30 -1.96 -9.73 -8.39
C ARG A 30 -1.14 -8.51 -7.95
N ASP A 31 -1.79 -7.66 -7.13
CA ASP A 31 -1.13 -6.90 -6.06
C ASP A 31 -0.60 -7.88 -4.98
N GLY A 32 0.49 -8.54 -5.32
CA GLY A 32 1.33 -9.28 -4.41
C GLY A 32 2.71 -8.65 -4.43
N GLU A 33 2.86 -7.51 -3.76
CA GLU A 33 4.13 -6.83 -3.54
C GLU A 33 5.05 -7.73 -2.71
N VAL A 34 5.79 -8.59 -3.42
CA VAL A 34 7.06 -9.14 -2.96
C VAL A 34 8.12 -8.37 -3.71
N ASP A 35 8.26 -7.10 -3.33
CA ASP A 35 9.23 -6.22 -3.95
C ASP A 35 10.62 -6.73 -3.66
N ASN A 36 11.37 -6.92 -4.74
CA ASN A 36 12.78 -7.21 -4.66
C ASN A 36 13.49 -5.95 -4.14
N GLU A 37 13.92 -5.96 -2.88
CA GLU A 37 14.71 -4.88 -2.25
C GLU A 37 15.99 -4.50 -3.02
N HIS A 38 16.34 -5.24 -4.08
CA HIS A 38 17.43 -4.86 -4.97
C HIS A 38 17.12 -3.66 -5.87
N GLU A 39 15.87 -3.23 -6.02
CA GLU A 39 15.52 -2.16 -6.95
C GLU A 39 15.78 -0.76 -6.39
N PHE A 40 15.65 -0.57 -5.07
CA PHE A 40 15.89 0.68 -4.37
C PHE A 40 16.55 0.42 -3.01
N SER A 41 17.11 1.45 -2.37
CA SER A 41 17.79 1.31 -1.08
C SER A 41 17.59 2.53 -0.19
N TYR A 42 17.62 2.31 1.12
CA TYR A 42 17.68 3.37 2.14
C TYR A 42 19.11 3.74 2.55
N LEU A 43 20.12 3.05 2.02
CA LEU A 43 21.52 3.36 2.32
C LEU A 43 21.90 4.72 1.72
N LYS A 44 22.36 5.62 2.59
CA LYS A 44 22.84 6.94 2.20
C LYS A 44 24.06 6.82 1.29
N ASN A 45 24.13 7.65 0.24
CA ASN A 45 25.18 7.68 -0.78
C ASN A 45 25.27 6.39 -1.63
N SER A 46 24.26 5.52 -1.58
CA SER A 46 24.15 4.40 -2.50
C SER A 46 23.66 4.91 -3.85
N SER A 47 24.10 4.30 -4.96
CA SER A 47 23.54 4.60 -6.28
C SER A 47 22.03 4.33 -6.39
N LYS A 48 21.47 3.56 -5.45
CA LYS A 48 20.04 3.28 -5.30
C LYS A 48 19.41 3.95 -4.07
N GLY A 49 20.13 4.89 -3.46
CA GLY A 49 19.70 5.61 -2.26
C GLY A 49 18.48 6.49 -2.50
N THR A 50 17.86 6.93 -1.41
CA THR A 50 16.67 7.80 -1.39
C THR A 50 16.79 9.05 -2.27
N GLU A 51 17.99 9.60 -2.36
CA GLU A 51 18.36 10.76 -3.18
C GLU A 51 18.26 10.51 -4.70
N HIS A 52 18.22 9.23 -5.11
CA HIS A 52 18.24 8.81 -6.51
C HIS A 52 16.98 8.07 -6.96
N TRP A 53 16.01 7.80 -6.07
CA TRP A 53 14.83 7.00 -6.40
C TRP A 53 14.07 7.49 -7.63
N GLY A 54 13.90 8.81 -7.77
CA GLY A 54 13.21 9.39 -8.93
C GLY A 54 13.94 9.26 -10.27
N SER A 55 15.20 8.83 -10.27
CA SER A 55 16.01 8.57 -11.46
C SER A 55 16.17 7.08 -11.77
N LEU A 56 15.73 6.19 -10.87
CA LEU A 56 15.86 4.74 -11.06
C LEU A 56 14.88 4.22 -12.11
N LYS A 57 13.68 4.80 -12.14
CA LYS A 57 12.57 4.42 -13.02
C LYS A 57 11.72 5.63 -13.40
N GLU A 58 11.15 5.62 -14.60
CA GLU A 58 10.30 6.73 -15.06
C GLU A 58 9.02 6.85 -14.22
N GLU A 59 8.43 5.71 -13.80
CA GLU A 59 7.26 5.70 -12.91
C GLU A 59 7.53 6.28 -11.51
N TRP A 60 8.80 6.41 -11.09
CA TRP A 60 9.19 6.93 -9.77
C TRP A 60 9.62 8.39 -9.78
N LYS A 61 9.58 9.05 -10.95
CA LYS A 61 10.05 10.43 -11.14
C LYS A 61 9.49 11.43 -10.14
N LEU A 62 8.26 11.25 -9.68
CA LEU A 62 7.64 12.12 -8.67
C LEU A 62 8.43 12.18 -7.35
N CYS A 63 9.23 11.16 -7.01
CA CYS A 63 10.11 11.15 -5.85
C CYS A 63 11.18 12.27 -5.91
N SER A 64 11.60 12.69 -7.11
CA SER A 64 12.60 13.75 -7.29
C SER A 64 12.00 15.10 -7.70
N ILE A 65 10.93 15.10 -8.51
CA ILE A 65 10.35 16.36 -9.05
C ILE A 65 9.10 16.86 -8.30
N GLY A 66 8.54 16.05 -7.40
CA GLY A 66 7.31 16.40 -6.69
C GLY A 66 7.53 17.48 -5.63
N ASN A 67 6.60 18.43 -5.54
CA ASN A 67 6.66 19.53 -4.56
C ASN A 67 5.91 19.24 -3.24
N PHE A 68 5.17 18.12 -3.19
CA PHE A 68 4.32 17.73 -2.06
C PHE A 68 4.69 16.33 -1.55
N GLN A 69 5.99 16.08 -1.40
CA GLN A 69 6.50 14.80 -0.91
C GLN A 69 6.45 14.71 0.62
N SER A 70 6.34 13.48 1.11
CA SER A 70 6.45 13.12 2.52
C SER A 70 7.72 12.29 2.75
N PRO A 71 8.26 12.24 3.99
CA PRO A 71 7.78 12.94 5.20
C PRO A 71 8.14 14.44 5.21
N ILE A 72 7.44 15.20 6.06
CA ILE A 72 7.74 16.62 6.31
C ILE A 72 8.14 16.85 7.77
N ASN A 73 8.88 17.91 8.02
CA ASN A 73 9.19 18.33 9.39
C ASN A 73 8.02 19.12 10.00
N ILE A 74 7.38 18.57 11.03
CA ILE A 74 6.25 19.21 11.71
C ILE A 74 6.78 20.11 12.84
N ILE A 75 6.85 21.41 12.58
CA ILE A 75 7.35 22.41 13.52
C ILE A 75 6.17 23.12 14.20
N LYS A 76 5.97 22.89 15.49
CA LYS A 76 4.83 23.43 16.28
C LYS A 76 4.58 24.93 16.08
N LYS A 77 5.63 25.73 15.91
CA LYS A 77 5.54 27.19 15.71
C LYS A 77 4.93 27.61 14.37
N ARG A 78 4.91 26.73 13.35
CA ARG A 78 4.42 27.02 11.99
C ARG A 78 3.08 26.33 11.70
N VAL A 79 2.51 25.61 12.67
CA VAL A 79 1.23 24.91 12.51
C VAL A 79 0.09 25.90 12.68
N MET A 80 -0.82 25.93 11.71
CA MET A 80 -2.09 26.64 11.82
C MET A 80 -3.13 25.72 12.45
N VAL A 81 -3.73 26.16 13.57
CA VAL A 81 -4.76 25.39 14.26
C VAL A 81 -6.14 25.84 13.76
N SER A 82 -6.93 24.91 13.24
CA SER A 82 -8.32 25.17 12.82
C SER A 82 -9.29 24.35 13.67
N SER A 83 -10.26 25.02 14.30
CA SER A 83 -11.35 24.39 15.03
C SER A 83 -12.35 23.66 14.13
N GLN A 84 -12.33 23.93 12.82
CA GLN A 84 -13.28 23.35 11.85
C GLN A 84 -13.01 21.88 11.56
N ILE A 85 -11.77 21.39 11.76
CA ILE A 85 -11.36 20.01 11.44
C ILE A 85 -11.93 19.01 12.46
N GLY A 86 -12.24 19.46 13.69
CA GLY A 86 -12.81 18.62 14.74
C GLY A 86 -11.90 17.48 15.20
N LYS A 87 -12.48 16.51 15.92
CA LYS A 87 -11.77 15.30 16.36
C LYS A 87 -11.76 14.24 15.26
N LEU A 88 -10.63 13.54 15.12
CA LEU A 88 -10.50 12.41 14.19
C LEU A 88 -11.55 11.32 14.51
N ARG A 89 -12.47 11.09 13.57
CA ARG A 89 -13.52 10.07 13.68
C ARG A 89 -13.01 8.74 13.14
N ARG A 90 -13.09 7.68 13.95
CA ARG A 90 -12.60 6.34 13.63
C ARG A 90 -13.68 5.30 13.95
N ASN A 91 -13.79 4.28 13.11
CA ASN A 91 -14.70 3.14 13.32
C ASN A 91 -14.02 1.84 12.88
N TYR A 92 -12.88 1.54 13.50
CA TYR A 92 -12.14 0.29 13.22
C TYR A 92 -12.84 -0.89 13.87
N ARG A 93 -12.93 -1.99 13.13
CA ARG A 93 -13.45 -3.27 13.63
C ARG A 93 -12.35 -4.32 13.54
N PRO A 94 -12.26 -5.25 14.52
CA PRO A 94 -11.37 -6.39 14.40
C PRO A 94 -11.65 -7.16 13.11
N ALA A 95 -10.59 -7.53 12.40
CA ALA A 95 -10.65 -8.32 11.17
C ALA A 95 -9.40 -9.20 11.08
N LEU A 96 -9.48 -10.33 10.38
CA LEU A 96 -8.43 -11.36 10.43
C LEU A 96 -7.00 -10.83 10.15
N ALA A 97 -6.59 -10.43 8.96
CA ALA A 97 -5.25 -9.86 8.71
C ALA A 97 -4.09 -10.85 8.61
N VAL A 98 -3.17 -10.51 7.71
CA VAL A 98 -1.95 -11.25 7.41
C VAL A 98 -0.80 -10.28 7.64
N LEU A 99 0.18 -10.70 8.43
CA LEU A 99 1.44 -10.00 8.58
C LEU A 99 2.36 -10.39 7.42
N ARG A 100 2.93 -9.41 6.74
CA ARG A 100 3.89 -9.59 5.65
C ARG A 100 5.14 -8.80 5.94
N ASN A 101 6.29 -9.41 5.72
CA ASN A 101 7.55 -8.69 5.60
C ASN A 101 7.77 -8.44 4.10
N ARG A 102 7.79 -7.17 3.69
CA ARG A 102 8.07 -6.76 2.31
C ARG A 102 9.56 -6.41 2.11
N GLY A 103 10.37 -6.73 3.11
CA GLY A 103 11.79 -6.46 3.13
C GLY A 103 12.12 -5.09 3.68
N HIS A 104 11.60 -4.05 3.02
CA HIS A 104 11.78 -2.66 3.42
C HIS A 104 10.83 -2.20 4.54
N ASP A 105 9.75 -2.94 4.80
CA ASP A 105 8.87 -2.73 5.93
C ASP A 105 8.05 -3.98 6.29
N ILE A 106 7.29 -3.85 7.39
CA ILE A 106 6.32 -4.84 7.82
C ILE A 106 4.92 -4.29 7.56
N MET A 107 4.15 -5.05 6.78
CA MET A 107 2.79 -4.70 6.36
C MET A 107 1.73 -5.62 6.99
N ILE A 108 0.59 -5.06 7.37
CA ILE A 108 -0.62 -5.84 7.71
C ILE A 108 -1.64 -5.67 6.57
N VAL A 109 -2.11 -6.77 5.97
CA VAL A 109 -2.82 -6.71 4.65
C VAL A 109 -4.34 -6.52 4.75
N ARG A 110 -4.95 -6.60 5.95
CA ARG A 110 -6.39 -6.26 6.12
C ARG A 110 -6.66 -4.83 6.61
N THR A 111 -5.65 -4.20 7.17
CA THR A 111 -5.63 -2.79 7.56
C THR A 111 -4.27 -2.36 7.08
N PHE A 112 -4.15 -1.59 6.00
CA PHE A 112 -2.84 -1.20 5.48
C PHE A 112 -2.08 -0.49 6.61
N ILE A 113 -1.18 -1.21 7.26
CA ILE A 113 -0.33 -0.70 8.31
C ILE A 113 1.07 -0.88 7.81
N ILE A 114 1.81 0.21 7.63
CA ILE A 114 3.23 0.20 7.29
C ILE A 114 3.99 0.58 8.56
N GLY A 115 4.72 -0.37 9.13
CA GLY A 115 5.53 -0.15 10.32
C GLY A 115 6.99 0.11 9.98
N THR A 116 7.55 1.23 10.46
CA THR A 116 9.00 1.50 10.51
C THR A 116 9.44 1.66 11.98
N THR A 117 10.74 1.67 12.26
CA THR A 117 11.36 1.54 13.60
C THR A 117 10.71 2.39 14.71
N TRP A 118 10.13 3.56 14.39
CA TRP A 118 9.44 4.44 15.35
C TRP A 118 8.08 4.96 14.89
N ASN A 119 7.57 4.52 13.73
CA ASN A 119 6.34 5.03 13.15
C ASN A 119 5.44 3.89 12.66
N CYS A 120 4.15 4.03 12.88
CA CYS A 120 3.13 3.18 12.28
C CYS A 120 2.23 4.04 11.39
N TYR A 121 2.12 3.69 10.12
CA TYR A 121 1.27 4.39 9.16
C TYR A 121 0.06 3.53 8.84
N MET A 122 -1.13 3.98 9.24
CA MET A 122 -2.40 3.37 8.85
C MET A 122 -2.91 4.02 7.56
N VAL A 123 -2.86 3.29 6.45
CA VAL A 123 -3.34 3.73 5.14
C VAL A 123 -4.79 3.31 4.94
N HIS A 124 -5.59 4.23 4.44
CA HIS A 124 -7.00 4.04 4.11
C HIS A 124 -7.21 4.44 2.66
N ARG A 125 -8.06 3.70 1.96
CA ARG A 125 -8.46 4.02 0.58
C ARG A 125 -9.97 4.17 0.52
N SER A 126 -10.46 5.28 -0.04
CA SER A 126 -11.88 5.47 -0.30
C SER A 126 -12.33 4.63 -1.51
N SER A 127 -13.64 4.48 -1.70
CA SER A 127 -14.21 3.85 -2.91
C SER A 127 -13.86 4.61 -4.20
N GLU A 128 -13.54 5.90 -4.09
CA GLU A 128 -13.11 6.76 -5.19
C GLU A 128 -11.59 6.68 -5.45
N GLY A 129 -10.87 5.86 -4.67
CA GLY A 129 -9.44 5.66 -4.83
C GLY A 129 -8.55 6.70 -4.15
N GLN A 130 -9.12 7.61 -3.35
CA GLN A 130 -8.34 8.57 -2.57
C GLN A 130 -7.69 7.89 -1.37
N PHE A 131 -6.46 8.29 -1.04
CA PHE A 131 -5.71 7.75 0.09
C PHE A 131 -5.69 8.72 1.28
N VAL A 132 -5.81 8.17 2.49
CA VAL A 132 -5.59 8.89 3.75
C VAL A 132 -4.64 8.07 4.61
N VAL A 133 -3.60 8.72 5.13
CA VAL A 133 -2.60 8.09 6.01
C VAL A 133 -2.68 8.70 7.40
N ILE A 134 -2.80 7.86 8.44
CA ILE A 134 -2.70 8.26 9.84
C ILE A 134 -1.39 7.73 10.39
N ALA A 135 -0.46 8.62 10.72
CA ALA A 135 0.81 8.26 11.35
C ALA A 135 0.70 8.26 12.88
N ILE A 136 1.17 7.19 13.52
CA ILE A 136 1.36 7.07 14.97
C ILE A 136 2.87 7.06 15.23
N LEU A 137 3.33 8.06 15.99
CA LEU A 137 4.71 8.20 16.43
C LEU A 137 4.89 7.46 17.76
N TYR A 138 5.86 6.56 17.83
CA TYR A 138 6.23 5.86 19.06
C TYR A 138 7.45 6.50 19.70
N HIS A 139 7.46 6.50 21.03
CA HIS A 139 8.66 6.73 21.82
C HIS A 139 8.97 5.46 22.62
N LEU A 140 10.24 5.22 22.92
CA LEU A 140 10.62 4.11 23.78
C LEU A 140 9.92 4.25 25.15
N GLY A 141 9.45 3.13 25.70
CA GLY A 141 8.73 3.14 26.95
C GLY A 141 7.96 1.84 27.18
N ARG A 142 6.73 1.99 27.66
CA ARG A 142 5.84 0.84 27.92
C ARG A 142 5.54 0.10 26.63
N SER A 143 5.39 -1.22 26.75
CA SER A 143 4.97 -2.07 25.64
C SER A 143 3.62 -1.61 25.08
N ASP A 144 3.50 -1.56 23.77
CA ASP A 144 2.25 -1.27 23.08
C ASP A 144 1.50 -2.58 22.84
N HIS A 145 0.25 -2.66 23.32
CA HIS A 145 -0.56 -3.88 23.25
C HIS A 145 -0.85 -4.33 21.81
N PHE A 146 -0.89 -3.42 20.84
CA PHE A 146 -1.02 -3.78 19.44
C PHE A 146 0.29 -4.38 18.92
N LEU A 147 1.44 -3.75 19.18
CA LEU A 147 2.75 -4.28 18.79
C LEU A 147 3.08 -5.61 19.47
N ASP A 148 2.62 -5.87 20.69
CA ASP A 148 2.81 -7.16 21.35
C ASP A 148 2.07 -8.31 20.65
N LYS A 149 0.89 -8.02 20.08
CA LYS A 149 0.15 -8.98 19.25
C LYS A 149 0.84 -9.22 17.92
N VAL A 150 1.35 -8.16 17.29
CA VAL A 150 2.03 -8.24 15.98
C VAL A 150 3.39 -8.94 16.10
N SER A 151 4.16 -8.65 17.15
CA SER A 151 5.46 -9.27 17.42
C SER A 151 5.36 -10.70 17.93
N GLY A 152 4.14 -11.21 18.14
CA GLY A 152 3.92 -12.60 18.53
C GLY A 152 4.55 -12.95 19.87
N LYS A 153 4.68 -12.04 20.84
CA LYS A 153 5.28 -12.35 22.16
C LYS A 153 4.53 -13.45 22.97
N GLY A 154 3.40 -13.96 22.47
CA GLY A 154 2.71 -15.16 22.96
C GLY A 154 2.89 -16.44 22.10
N TYR A 155 3.64 -16.39 21.00
CA TYR A 155 3.99 -17.52 20.13
C TYR A 155 5.50 -17.52 19.90
N ASN A 156 6.15 -18.61 20.31
CA ASN A 156 7.59 -18.85 20.33
C ASN A 156 8.50 -17.90 19.51
N ARG A 157 9.32 -17.16 20.27
CA ARG A 157 10.57 -16.44 19.95
C ARG A 157 11.14 -16.70 18.55
N HIS A 158 11.32 -15.63 17.76
CA HIS A 158 12.49 -15.29 16.91
C HIS A 158 12.12 -14.19 15.88
N LEU A 159 11.46 -13.12 16.30
CA LEU A 159 11.35 -11.91 15.48
C LEU A 159 11.97 -10.75 16.24
N ALA A 160 13.29 -10.61 16.12
CA ALA A 160 13.93 -9.34 16.37
C ALA A 160 13.51 -8.42 15.22
N ILE A 161 12.76 -7.37 15.55
CA ILE A 161 12.61 -6.21 14.67
C ILE A 161 14.00 -5.56 14.67
N MET A 162 14.79 -5.84 13.63
CA MET A 162 16.01 -5.08 13.33
C MET A 162 15.63 -3.70 12.77
#